data_AF-A0A2T6BZJ4-F1
#
_entry.id   AF-A0A2T6BZJ4-F1
#
_cell.length_a   1.000
_cell.length_b   1.000
_cell.length_c   1.000
_cell.angle_alpha   90.00
_cell.angle_beta   90.00
_cell.angle_gamma   90.00
#
_symmetry.space_group_name_H-M   'P 1'
#
loop_
_entity.id
_entity.type
_entity.pdbx_description
1 polymer ?
#
loop_
_entity_poly.entity_id
_entity_poly.type
_entity_poly.pdbx_seq_one_letter_code
_entity_poly.pdbx_strand_id
1 'polypeptide(L)'
;MHIAFLLPEYPHEKLPKSAGIGTSTKNLLKALVDKGLKITVFTYFQDKQEVFQDGKITVHKIKLRKYPALTWKLNEGIINKYINKTIKKEQIDVLEVVDWTGISANMNFPIPQVMRLHGSDTFFCHLEGRNIKQANYNREQKAFQKADTIIAVSQFVAEKTSSLFKTDKEITVIPNGIYIVDFQPDISKQKEGIVLYFGTLIRKKGILELAHIFNELIQKNSHCQLILVGNDAKDATTQRATWELFQEILFAEAKEKVTYLGVVDYNRMKELINEANVCVFPSLAESFGMVTIEAMAMQKPIVNTNYPWATEIVDDGETGFLVDPKSHKEFAEKINLLLTDVELASEMAKKAREVALERFDIANIANQNIQVYQSLIEK
;
A
#
# COMPACT_ATOMS: atom_id res chain seq x y z
N MET A 1 -9.94 -15.72 20.34
CA MET A 1 -10.07 -15.69 18.88
C MET A 1 -8.71 -15.91 18.24
N HIS A 2 -8.65 -16.82 17.27
CA HIS A 2 -7.47 -17.18 16.50
C HIS A 2 -7.76 -16.91 15.02
N ILE A 3 -7.09 -15.92 14.44
CA ILE A 3 -7.29 -15.51 13.05
C ILE A 3 -6.11 -15.98 12.22
N ALA A 4 -6.39 -16.53 11.04
CA ALA A 4 -5.38 -16.86 10.07
C ALA A 4 -5.44 -15.97 8.83
N PHE A 5 -4.31 -15.79 8.16
CA PHE A 5 -4.18 -14.96 6.96
C PHE A 5 -3.51 -15.75 5.83
N LEU A 6 -4.06 -15.73 4.62
CA LEU A 6 -3.46 -16.32 3.43
C LEU A 6 -2.89 -15.24 2.51
N LEU A 7 -1.55 -15.11 2.49
CA LEU A 7 -0.85 -14.01 1.85
C LEU A 7 0.17 -14.50 0.80
N PRO A 8 0.35 -13.80 -0.32
CA PRO A 8 1.44 -14.08 -1.27
C PRO A 8 2.81 -13.69 -0.71
N GLU A 9 2.84 -12.69 0.16
CA GLU A 9 4.04 -12.07 0.71
C GLU A 9 3.85 -11.70 2.18
N TYR A 10 4.94 -11.71 2.94
CA TYR A 10 4.99 -11.28 4.33
C TYR A 10 6.40 -10.77 4.66
N PRO A 11 6.57 -9.57 5.22
CA PRO A 11 7.90 -9.02 5.51
C PRO A 11 8.62 -9.83 6.60
N HIS A 12 9.62 -10.61 6.24
CA HIS A 12 10.50 -11.34 7.17
C HIS A 12 11.78 -11.77 6.45
N GLU A 13 12.92 -11.83 7.15
CA GLU A 13 14.23 -12.22 6.57
C GLU A 13 14.24 -13.62 5.92
N LYS A 14 13.35 -14.52 6.38
CA LYS A 14 13.19 -15.90 5.86
C LYS A 14 12.30 -16.00 4.62
N LEU A 15 11.76 -14.89 4.15
CA LEU A 15 10.81 -14.83 3.03
C LEU A 15 11.36 -13.92 1.92
N PRO A 16 10.86 -14.08 0.69
CA PRO A 16 11.14 -13.13 -0.39
C PRO A 16 10.77 -11.69 0.01
N LYS A 17 11.37 -10.72 -0.68
CA LYS A 17 11.08 -9.29 -0.48
C LYS A 17 9.57 -9.04 -0.62
N SER A 18 9.00 -8.38 0.37
CA SER A 18 7.58 -8.01 0.40
C SER A 18 7.33 -6.66 -0.29
N ALA A 19 6.18 -6.52 -0.90
CA ALA A 19 5.60 -5.27 -1.35
C ALA A 19 4.56 -4.73 -0.35
N GLY A 20 3.71 -3.80 -0.81
CA GLY A 20 2.79 -3.03 0.03
C GLY A 20 1.71 -3.85 0.72
N ILE A 21 1.27 -4.97 0.13
CA ILE A 21 0.27 -5.85 0.74
C ILE A 21 0.86 -6.45 2.02
N GLY A 22 2.04 -7.06 1.93
CA GLY A 22 2.66 -7.66 3.10
C GLY A 22 3.03 -6.64 4.18
N THR A 23 3.51 -5.44 3.81
CA THR A 23 3.86 -4.39 4.79
C THR A 23 2.64 -3.86 5.54
N SER A 24 1.58 -3.47 4.83
CA SER A 24 0.34 -2.96 5.45
C SER A 24 -0.35 -4.04 6.29
N THR A 25 -0.44 -5.27 5.78
CA THR A 25 -1.00 -6.39 6.53
C THR A 25 -0.16 -6.69 7.78
N LYS A 26 1.18 -6.62 7.73
CA LYS A 26 2.02 -6.83 8.93
C LYS A 26 1.72 -5.85 10.06
N ASN A 27 1.36 -4.59 9.74
CA ASN A 27 0.94 -3.62 10.75
C ASN A 27 -0.33 -4.08 11.48
N LEU A 28 -1.35 -4.50 10.71
CA LEU A 28 -2.59 -5.04 11.25
C LEU A 28 -2.34 -6.29 12.10
N LEU A 29 -1.55 -7.24 11.60
CA LEU A 29 -1.26 -8.50 12.33
C LEU A 29 -0.62 -8.23 13.69
N LYS A 30 0.36 -7.33 13.75
CA LYS A 30 0.96 -6.91 15.04
C LYS A 30 -0.07 -6.28 15.97
N ALA A 31 -0.98 -5.44 15.44
CA ALA A 31 -1.95 -4.74 16.28
C ALA A 31 -3.00 -5.71 16.83
N LEU A 32 -3.41 -6.70 16.04
CA LEU A 32 -4.27 -7.78 16.50
C LEU A 32 -3.59 -8.63 17.59
N VAL A 33 -2.28 -8.90 17.46
CA VAL A 33 -1.49 -9.54 18.53
C VAL A 33 -1.47 -8.70 19.80
N ASP A 34 -1.29 -7.38 19.69
CA ASP A 34 -1.29 -6.46 20.85
C ASP A 34 -2.66 -6.42 21.55
N LYS A 35 -3.75 -6.65 20.79
CA LYS A 35 -5.12 -6.84 21.31
C LYS A 35 -5.37 -8.25 21.87
N GLY A 36 -4.35 -9.11 21.91
CA GLY A 36 -4.42 -10.44 22.52
C GLY A 36 -4.92 -11.56 21.61
N LEU A 37 -5.07 -11.31 20.31
CA LEU A 37 -5.46 -12.36 19.36
C LEU A 37 -4.27 -13.27 19.04
N LYS A 38 -4.57 -14.55 18.83
CA LYS A 38 -3.62 -15.48 18.24
C LYS A 38 -3.65 -15.32 16.73
N ILE A 39 -2.48 -15.25 16.10
CA ILE A 39 -2.35 -14.98 14.65
C ILE A 39 -1.49 -16.05 13.98
N THR A 40 -2.02 -16.61 12.89
CA THR A 40 -1.30 -17.52 11.98
C THR A 40 -1.26 -16.96 10.56
N VAL A 41 -0.10 -16.98 9.91
CA VAL A 41 0.07 -16.52 8.54
C VAL A 41 0.47 -17.70 7.66
N PHE A 42 -0.27 -17.94 6.59
CA PHE A 42 0.07 -18.85 5.52
C PHE A 42 0.64 -18.06 4.34
N THR A 43 1.91 -18.30 4.02
CA THR A 43 2.53 -17.77 2.79
C THR A 43 2.60 -18.87 1.74
N TYR A 44 2.07 -18.62 0.56
CA TYR A 44 2.01 -19.62 -0.51
C TYR A 44 3.08 -19.42 -1.57
N PHE A 45 3.31 -20.46 -2.37
CA PHE A 45 4.30 -20.51 -3.46
C PHE A 45 5.75 -20.21 -3.02
N GLN A 46 6.13 -20.68 -1.85
CA GLN A 46 7.46 -20.50 -1.28
C GLN A 46 8.48 -21.51 -1.83
N ASP A 47 9.76 -21.24 -1.63
CA ASP A 47 10.89 -22.10 -2.01
C ASP A 47 10.92 -23.44 -1.26
N LYS A 48 10.53 -23.42 0.02
CA LYS A 48 10.50 -24.58 0.91
C LYS A 48 9.28 -24.58 1.85
N GLN A 49 9.01 -25.74 2.42
CA GLN A 49 8.00 -25.92 3.46
C GLN A 49 8.67 -25.72 4.81
N GLU A 50 8.19 -24.77 5.60
CA GLU A 50 8.75 -24.44 6.92
C GLU A 50 7.67 -23.81 7.79
N VAL A 51 7.77 -23.96 9.11
CA VAL A 51 6.98 -23.19 10.08
C VAL A 51 7.95 -22.50 11.02
N PHE A 52 7.76 -21.21 11.26
CA PHE A 52 8.59 -20.41 12.17
C PHE A 52 7.75 -19.38 12.92
N GLN A 53 8.33 -18.77 13.95
CA GLN A 53 7.69 -17.69 14.73
C GLN A 53 8.30 -16.34 14.35
N ASP A 54 7.45 -15.33 14.12
CA ASP A 54 7.82 -13.91 14.09
C ASP A 54 7.17 -13.23 15.31
N GLY A 55 7.92 -13.15 16.41
CA GLY A 55 7.37 -12.76 17.71
C GLY A 55 6.27 -13.73 18.16
N LYS A 56 5.03 -13.24 18.26
CA LYS A 56 3.84 -14.03 18.62
C LYS A 56 3.04 -14.53 17.39
N ILE A 57 3.51 -14.25 16.17
CA ILE A 57 2.85 -14.66 14.92
C ILE A 57 3.46 -15.98 14.45
N THR A 58 2.62 -17.00 14.24
CA THR A 58 3.06 -18.26 13.65
C THR A 58 3.00 -18.18 12.13
N VAL A 59 4.12 -18.38 11.43
CA VAL A 59 4.21 -18.28 9.98
C VAL A 59 4.47 -19.65 9.35
N HIS A 60 3.59 -20.04 8.43
CA HIS A 60 3.68 -21.26 7.63
C HIS A 60 4.09 -20.93 6.20
N LYS A 61 5.29 -21.38 5.79
CA LYS A 61 5.74 -21.36 4.40
C LYS A 61 5.20 -22.59 3.68
N ILE A 62 4.42 -22.38 2.63
CA ILE A 62 3.88 -23.47 1.80
C ILE A 62 4.65 -23.53 0.48
N LYS A 63 5.38 -24.64 0.29
CA LYS A 63 6.27 -24.84 -0.86
C LYS A 63 5.49 -24.90 -2.19
N LEU A 64 5.94 -24.15 -3.19
CA LEU A 64 5.51 -24.32 -4.58
C LEU A 64 6.02 -25.65 -5.14
N ARG A 65 5.11 -26.50 -5.64
CA ARG A 65 5.45 -27.71 -6.39
C ARG A 65 5.26 -27.49 -7.87
N LYS A 66 6.33 -27.59 -8.67
CA LYS A 66 6.24 -27.39 -10.13
C LYS A 66 5.70 -28.66 -10.80
N TYR A 67 4.68 -28.49 -11.62
CA TYR A 67 4.06 -29.54 -12.44
C TYR A 67 3.82 -29.02 -13.87
N PRO A 68 4.09 -29.81 -14.92
CA PRO A 68 3.79 -29.41 -16.31
C PRO A 68 2.31 -29.02 -16.47
N ALA A 69 2.05 -27.79 -16.93
CA ALA A 69 0.73 -27.18 -17.19
C ALA A 69 -0.27 -27.09 -16.01
N LEU A 70 -0.07 -27.84 -14.92
CA LEU A 70 -1.02 -27.96 -13.80
C LEU A 70 -0.48 -27.40 -12.48
N THR A 71 0.68 -26.74 -12.49
CA THR A 71 1.32 -26.16 -11.30
C THR A 71 0.30 -25.42 -10.45
N TRP A 72 -0.45 -24.50 -11.05
CA TRP A 72 -1.32 -23.60 -10.33
C TRP A 72 -2.50 -24.34 -9.65
N LYS A 73 -3.26 -25.13 -10.42
CA LYS A 73 -4.39 -25.95 -9.92
C LYS A 73 -3.98 -26.98 -8.86
N LEU A 74 -2.85 -27.66 -9.03
CA LEU A 74 -2.41 -28.67 -8.06
C LEU A 74 -1.95 -28.04 -6.75
N ASN A 75 -1.25 -26.90 -6.81
CA ASN A 75 -0.85 -26.21 -5.59
C ASN A 75 -2.06 -25.63 -4.84
N GLU A 76 -3.12 -25.18 -5.51
CA GLU A 76 -4.36 -24.79 -4.81
C GLU A 76 -4.89 -25.92 -3.93
N GLY A 77 -4.98 -27.15 -4.46
CA GLY A 77 -5.46 -28.30 -3.71
C GLY A 77 -4.55 -28.65 -2.53
N ILE A 78 -3.23 -28.52 -2.70
CA ILE A 78 -2.23 -28.75 -1.64
C ILE A 78 -2.38 -27.71 -0.54
N ILE A 79 -2.46 -26.42 -0.89
CA ILE A 79 -2.63 -25.30 0.04
C ILE A 79 -3.95 -25.48 0.81
N ASN A 80 -5.05 -25.72 0.10
CA ASN A 80 -6.36 -25.96 0.70
C ASN A 80 -6.34 -27.10 1.73
N LYS A 81 -5.77 -28.27 1.36
CA LYS A 81 -5.66 -29.42 2.27
C LYS A 81 -4.77 -29.12 3.48
N TYR A 82 -3.67 -28.40 3.28
CA TYR A 82 -2.74 -28.04 4.34
C TYR A 82 -3.37 -27.06 5.35
N ILE A 83 -4.02 -26.01 4.85
CA ILE A 83 -4.73 -25.02 5.67
C ILE A 83 -5.85 -25.71 6.44
N ASN A 84 -6.69 -26.53 5.80
CA ASN A 84 -7.76 -27.27 6.49
C ASN A 84 -7.26 -28.20 7.60
N LYS A 85 -6.09 -28.84 7.41
CA LYS A 85 -5.45 -29.63 8.47
C LYS A 85 -5.01 -28.74 9.64
N THR A 86 -4.45 -27.58 9.34
CA THR A 86 -3.96 -26.62 10.34
C THR A 86 -5.12 -25.97 11.10
N ILE A 87 -6.21 -25.58 10.42
CA ILE A 87 -7.44 -25.07 11.03
C ILE A 87 -7.94 -26.01 12.12
N LYS A 88 -8.06 -27.31 11.83
CA LYS A 88 -8.50 -28.30 12.82
C LYS A 88 -7.50 -28.47 13.96
N LYS A 89 -6.20 -28.51 13.66
CA LYS A 89 -5.14 -28.74 14.65
C LYS A 89 -5.01 -27.57 15.62
N GLU A 90 -5.07 -26.35 15.12
CA GLU A 90 -4.77 -25.14 15.89
C GLU A 90 -6.01 -24.36 16.32
N GLN A 91 -7.20 -24.87 15.99
CA GLN A 91 -8.51 -24.26 16.26
C GLN A 91 -8.51 -22.81 15.79
N ILE A 92 -8.37 -22.63 14.47
CA ILE A 92 -8.48 -21.31 13.82
C ILE A 92 -9.96 -20.98 13.67
N ASP A 93 -10.36 -19.78 14.06
CA ASP A 93 -11.76 -19.33 14.05
C ASP A 93 -12.16 -18.69 12.72
N VAL A 94 -11.27 -17.88 12.11
CA VAL A 94 -11.52 -17.15 10.86
C VAL A 94 -10.29 -17.17 9.97
N LEU A 95 -10.48 -17.24 8.65
CA LEU A 95 -9.42 -17.11 7.65
C LEU A 95 -9.64 -15.86 6.79
N GLU A 96 -8.72 -14.90 6.87
CA GLU A 96 -8.66 -13.79 5.93
C GLU A 96 -7.79 -14.15 4.71
N VAL A 97 -8.26 -13.84 3.51
CA VAL A 97 -7.57 -14.09 2.23
C VAL A 97 -7.46 -12.79 1.42
N VAL A 98 -6.40 -12.65 0.64
CA VAL A 98 -6.25 -11.52 -0.29
C VAL A 98 -7.03 -11.75 -1.60
N ASP A 99 -7.42 -10.66 -2.24
CA ASP A 99 -8.06 -10.63 -3.55
C ASP A 99 -7.13 -11.00 -4.72
N TRP A 100 -5.82 -10.75 -4.58
CA TRP A 100 -4.84 -10.88 -5.66
C TRP A 100 -4.92 -12.22 -6.43
N THR A 101 -5.28 -12.16 -7.71
CA THR A 101 -5.41 -13.31 -8.64
C THR A 101 -6.40 -14.40 -8.21
N GLY A 102 -7.21 -14.15 -7.18
CA GLY A 102 -8.24 -15.05 -6.69
C GLY A 102 -7.67 -16.38 -6.18
N ILE A 103 -6.63 -16.36 -5.34
CA ILE A 103 -5.99 -17.58 -4.83
C ILE A 103 -6.98 -18.56 -4.17
N SER A 104 -8.03 -18.05 -3.51
CA SER A 104 -9.04 -18.86 -2.82
C SER A 104 -10.19 -19.34 -3.72
N ALA A 105 -10.21 -19.05 -5.02
CA ALA A 105 -11.37 -19.28 -5.89
C ALA A 105 -11.88 -20.74 -5.89
N ASN A 106 -10.97 -21.71 -5.72
CA ASN A 106 -11.30 -23.14 -5.70
C ASN A 106 -11.03 -23.82 -4.33
N MET A 107 -10.73 -23.04 -3.29
CA MET A 107 -10.43 -23.56 -1.95
C MET A 107 -11.70 -23.57 -1.10
N ASN A 108 -11.90 -24.57 -0.25
CA ASN A 108 -13.07 -24.69 0.63
C ASN A 108 -12.57 -24.84 2.06
N PHE A 109 -12.99 -23.93 2.95
CA PHE A 109 -12.60 -23.92 4.36
C PHE A 109 -13.83 -24.19 5.24
N PRO A 110 -13.69 -24.90 6.36
CA PRO A 110 -14.79 -25.20 7.29
C PRO A 110 -15.07 -24.05 8.29
N ILE A 111 -14.49 -22.87 8.06
CA ILE A 111 -14.56 -21.69 8.93
C ILE A 111 -14.85 -20.46 8.07
N PRO A 112 -15.38 -19.37 8.64
CA PRO A 112 -15.64 -18.14 7.92
C PRO A 112 -14.41 -17.61 7.17
N GLN A 113 -14.63 -17.18 5.93
CA GLN A 113 -13.63 -16.60 5.04
C GLN A 113 -13.89 -15.09 4.87
N VAL A 114 -12.94 -14.27 5.30
CA VAL A 114 -12.92 -12.83 5.00
C VAL A 114 -12.05 -12.60 3.77
N MET A 115 -12.51 -11.81 2.79
CA MET A 115 -11.64 -11.34 1.72
C MET A 115 -11.27 -9.88 1.92
N ARG A 116 -9.97 -9.58 1.93
CA ARG A 116 -9.49 -8.19 1.90
C ARG A 116 -9.11 -7.78 0.48
N LEU A 117 -9.69 -6.67 0.03
CA LEU A 117 -9.40 -6.06 -1.25
C LEU A 117 -8.22 -5.10 -1.11
N HIS A 118 -7.06 -5.48 -1.66
CA HIS A 118 -5.89 -4.61 -1.75
C HIS A 118 -5.69 -4.02 -3.15
N GLY A 119 -6.59 -4.32 -4.09
CA GLY A 119 -6.45 -4.04 -5.51
C GLY A 119 -5.92 -5.27 -6.23
N SER A 120 -6.84 -6.04 -6.81
CA SER A 120 -6.53 -7.25 -7.56
C SER A 120 -5.82 -6.98 -8.90
N ASP A 121 -5.44 -8.03 -9.63
CA ASP A 121 -4.87 -7.85 -10.97
C ASP A 121 -5.90 -7.22 -11.92
N THR A 122 -7.18 -7.61 -11.82
CA THR A 122 -8.28 -6.98 -12.58
C THR A 122 -8.39 -5.49 -12.28
N PHE A 123 -8.34 -5.11 -10.99
CA PHE A 123 -8.42 -3.72 -10.55
C PHE A 123 -7.29 -2.88 -11.17
N PHE A 124 -6.03 -3.30 -10.99
CA PHE A 124 -4.89 -2.54 -11.51
C PHE A 124 -4.81 -2.57 -13.04
N CYS A 125 -5.13 -3.70 -13.69
CA CYS A 125 -5.19 -3.73 -15.15
C CYS A 125 -6.19 -2.70 -15.68
N HIS A 126 -7.36 -2.55 -15.05
CA HIS A 126 -8.33 -1.55 -15.46
C HIS A 126 -7.84 -0.11 -15.22
N LEU A 127 -7.27 0.19 -14.05
CA LEU A 127 -6.74 1.54 -13.77
C LEU A 127 -5.61 1.94 -14.73
N GLU A 128 -4.76 0.98 -15.10
CA GLU A 128 -3.62 1.22 -15.97
C GLU A 128 -3.97 1.07 -17.47
N GLY A 129 -5.22 0.77 -17.82
CA GLY A 129 -5.63 0.52 -19.21
C GLY A 129 -4.97 -0.72 -19.85
N ARG A 130 -4.52 -1.68 -19.03
CA ARG A 130 -3.90 -2.93 -19.49
C ARG A 130 -4.96 -4.00 -19.78
N ASN A 131 -4.62 -4.91 -20.68
CA ASN A 131 -5.46 -6.09 -20.96
C ASN A 131 -5.53 -7.01 -19.74
N ILE A 132 -6.75 -7.28 -19.29
CA ILE A 132 -7.02 -8.20 -18.19
C ILE A 132 -6.93 -9.64 -18.71
N LYS A 133 -6.21 -10.50 -18.00
CA LYS A 133 -6.25 -11.94 -18.29
C LYS A 133 -7.60 -12.49 -17.83
N GLN A 134 -8.44 -12.96 -18.76
CA GLN A 134 -9.78 -13.47 -18.43
C GLN A 134 -9.76 -14.58 -17.35
N ALA A 135 -8.71 -15.40 -17.34
CA ALA A 135 -8.51 -16.39 -16.30
C ALA A 135 -8.36 -15.76 -14.91
N ASN A 136 -7.62 -14.65 -14.76
CA ASN A 136 -7.49 -13.95 -13.48
C ASN A 136 -8.83 -13.32 -13.08
N TYR A 137 -9.50 -12.63 -14.01
CA TYR A 137 -10.82 -12.04 -13.77
C TYR A 137 -11.82 -13.07 -13.22
N ASN A 138 -11.98 -14.20 -13.91
CA ASN A 138 -12.95 -15.23 -13.52
C ASN A 138 -12.65 -15.79 -12.14
N ARG A 139 -11.37 -15.88 -11.78
CA ARG A 139 -10.93 -16.41 -10.49
C ARG A 139 -11.12 -15.41 -9.36
N GLU A 140 -10.74 -14.16 -9.58
CA GLU A 140 -10.96 -13.09 -8.62
C GLU A 140 -12.45 -12.91 -8.35
N GLN A 141 -13.29 -12.86 -9.39
CA GLN A 141 -14.74 -12.79 -9.24
C GLN A 141 -15.31 -14.00 -8.48
N LYS A 142 -14.86 -15.22 -8.80
CA LYS A 142 -15.29 -16.43 -8.08
C LYS A 142 -14.88 -16.41 -6.60
N ALA A 143 -13.65 -15.99 -6.31
CA ALA A 143 -13.14 -15.90 -4.95
C ALA A 143 -13.90 -14.84 -4.15
N PHE A 144 -14.19 -13.68 -4.76
CA PHE A 144 -14.99 -12.59 -4.20
C PHE A 144 -16.40 -13.07 -3.83
N GLN A 145 -17.09 -13.76 -4.76
CA GLN A 145 -18.45 -14.25 -4.51
C GLN A 145 -18.48 -15.27 -3.36
N LYS A 146 -17.42 -16.06 -3.22
CA LYS A 146 -17.31 -17.11 -2.22
C LYS A 146 -17.09 -16.63 -0.78
N ALA A 147 -16.38 -15.53 -0.57
CA ALA A 147 -16.06 -15.06 0.77
C ALA A 147 -17.32 -14.75 1.58
N ASP A 148 -17.33 -14.98 2.88
CA ASP A 148 -18.51 -14.71 3.73
C ASP A 148 -18.69 -13.20 3.98
N THR A 149 -17.58 -12.46 4.02
CA THR A 149 -17.58 -10.99 4.06
C THR A 149 -16.40 -10.42 3.29
N ILE A 150 -16.52 -9.16 2.87
CA ILE A 150 -15.50 -8.44 2.10
C ILE A 150 -15.11 -7.18 2.88
N ILE A 151 -13.80 -6.96 3.02
CA ILE A 151 -13.23 -5.72 3.55
C ILE A 151 -12.42 -5.03 2.45
N ALA A 152 -12.67 -3.75 2.18
CA ALA A 152 -11.85 -2.96 1.29
C ALA A 152 -10.99 -1.96 2.05
N VAL A 153 -9.77 -1.72 1.55
CA VAL A 153 -8.84 -0.73 2.13
C VAL A 153 -9.23 0.73 1.85
N SER A 154 -10.20 0.96 0.97
CA SER A 154 -10.74 2.28 0.62
C SER A 154 -12.11 2.14 -0.03
N GLN A 155 -12.90 3.20 0.03
CA GLN A 155 -14.19 3.29 -0.65
C GLN A 155 -14.01 3.18 -2.16
N PHE A 156 -12.98 3.81 -2.72
CA PHE A 156 -12.62 3.69 -4.13
C PHE A 156 -12.37 2.24 -4.55
N VAL A 157 -11.63 1.47 -3.75
CA VAL A 157 -11.40 0.04 -4.04
C VAL A 157 -12.71 -0.73 -3.96
N ALA A 158 -13.57 -0.45 -2.99
CA ALA A 158 -14.87 -1.09 -2.85
C ALA A 158 -15.75 -0.84 -4.09
N GLU A 159 -16.00 0.43 -4.41
CA GLU A 159 -16.88 0.83 -5.53
C GLU A 159 -16.35 0.35 -6.87
N LYS A 160 -15.05 0.51 -7.11
CA LYS A 160 -14.45 0.08 -8.36
C LYS A 160 -14.50 -1.42 -8.53
N THR A 161 -14.24 -2.19 -7.47
CA THR A 161 -14.33 -3.66 -7.51
C THR A 161 -15.76 -4.12 -7.72
N SER A 162 -16.73 -3.54 -7.01
CA SER A 162 -18.16 -3.84 -7.21
C SER A 162 -18.61 -3.56 -8.64
N SER A 163 -18.19 -2.43 -9.22
CA SER A 163 -18.45 -2.07 -10.61
C SER A 163 -17.83 -3.08 -11.59
N LEU A 164 -16.56 -3.44 -11.38
CA LEU A 164 -15.84 -4.37 -12.25
C LEU A 164 -16.44 -5.78 -12.23
N PHE A 165 -16.82 -6.28 -11.05
CA PHE A 165 -17.41 -7.60 -10.88
C PHE A 165 -18.94 -7.63 -11.04
N LYS A 166 -19.57 -6.47 -11.24
CA LYS A 166 -21.02 -6.29 -11.41
C LYS A 166 -21.81 -6.97 -10.29
N THR A 167 -21.55 -6.55 -9.06
CA THR A 167 -22.08 -7.18 -7.86
C THR A 167 -22.57 -6.15 -6.85
N ASP A 168 -23.68 -6.48 -6.18
CA ASP A 168 -24.30 -5.67 -5.12
C ASP A 168 -23.95 -6.21 -3.73
N LYS A 169 -22.87 -6.99 -3.63
CA LYS A 169 -22.44 -7.58 -2.36
C LYS A 169 -21.91 -6.46 -1.48
N GLU A 170 -22.36 -6.43 -0.23
CA GLU A 170 -21.89 -5.44 0.74
C GLU A 170 -20.38 -5.57 0.95
N ILE A 171 -19.69 -4.43 0.98
CA ILE A 171 -18.25 -4.33 1.22
C ILE A 171 -18.05 -3.37 2.38
N THR A 172 -17.48 -3.85 3.48
CA THR A 172 -17.09 -3.00 4.60
C THR A 172 -15.78 -2.29 4.26
N VAL A 173 -15.71 -0.98 4.45
CA VAL A 173 -14.45 -0.23 4.26
C VAL A 173 -13.73 -0.11 5.58
N ILE A 174 -12.53 -0.66 5.64
CA ILE A 174 -11.62 -0.50 6.78
C ILE A 174 -10.23 -0.17 6.21
N PRO A 175 -9.75 1.07 6.35
CA PRO A 175 -8.49 1.49 5.75
C PRO A 175 -7.30 0.79 6.40
N ASN A 176 -6.14 0.85 5.72
CA ASN A 176 -4.90 0.42 6.35
C ASN A 176 -4.47 1.43 7.42
N GLY A 177 -3.87 0.94 8.50
CA GLY A 177 -3.38 1.80 9.59
C GLY A 177 -1.86 1.80 9.71
N ILE A 178 -1.37 2.77 10.48
CA ILE A 178 0.03 2.91 10.86
C ILE A 178 0.19 2.97 12.39
N TYR A 179 1.37 2.59 12.88
CA TYR A 179 1.74 2.82 14.27
C TYR A 179 2.14 4.27 14.44
N ILE A 180 1.18 5.13 14.74
CA ILE A 180 1.39 6.57 14.96
C ILE A 180 2.59 6.86 15.88
N VAL A 181 2.78 6.04 16.92
CA VAL A 181 3.88 6.20 17.89
C VAL A 181 5.26 6.15 17.23
N ASP A 182 5.40 5.51 16.07
CA ASP A 182 6.65 5.41 15.33
C ASP A 182 6.98 6.69 14.53
N PHE A 183 6.01 7.60 14.38
CA PHE A 183 6.09 8.83 13.59
C PHE A 183 6.13 10.05 14.51
N GLN A 184 7.34 10.42 14.91
CA GLN A 184 7.59 11.58 15.77
C GLN A 184 8.12 12.74 14.91
N PRO A 185 7.31 13.79 14.67
CA PRO A 185 7.76 14.94 13.92
C PRO A 185 8.82 15.71 14.71
N ASP A 186 9.87 16.14 14.02
CA ASP A 186 10.92 17.01 14.55
C ASP A 186 11.15 18.16 13.57
N ILE A 187 10.43 19.25 13.80
CA ILE A 187 10.47 20.46 12.96
C ILE A 187 11.87 21.09 12.97
N SER A 188 12.65 20.89 14.04
CA SER A 188 14.00 21.46 14.16
C SER A 188 15.01 20.87 13.16
N LYS A 189 14.71 19.69 12.61
CA LYS A 189 15.54 19.01 11.60
C LYS A 189 15.22 19.40 10.17
N GLN A 190 14.17 20.19 9.95
CA GLN A 190 13.76 20.62 8.63
C GLN A 190 14.88 21.44 7.96
N LYS A 191 15.23 21.05 6.74
CA LYS A 191 16.17 21.79 5.88
C LYS A 191 15.38 22.72 4.96
N GLU A 192 16.02 23.68 4.34
CA GLU A 192 15.36 24.58 3.38
C GLU A 192 15.35 23.98 1.97
N GLY A 193 14.24 24.18 1.25
CA GLY A 193 14.10 23.81 -0.17
C GLY A 193 14.02 22.32 -0.49
N ILE A 194 13.86 21.42 0.49
CA ILE A 194 13.81 19.97 0.26
C ILE A 194 12.40 19.52 -0.08
N VAL A 195 12.24 19.04 -1.32
CA VAL A 195 11.08 18.28 -1.79
C VAL A 195 11.41 16.79 -1.72
N LEU A 196 10.56 16.00 -1.08
CA LEU A 196 10.79 14.57 -0.88
C LEU A 196 9.72 13.74 -1.57
N TYR A 197 10.16 12.78 -2.38
CA TYR A 197 9.35 11.64 -2.79
C TYR A 197 9.93 10.38 -2.16
N PHE A 198 9.07 9.52 -1.64
CA PHE A 198 9.45 8.19 -1.21
C PHE A 198 8.41 7.14 -1.59
N GLY A 199 8.91 5.99 -2.06
CA GLY A 199 8.12 4.91 -2.63
C GLY A 199 8.86 4.25 -3.79
N THR A 200 8.38 3.10 -4.27
CA THR A 200 8.98 2.45 -5.45
C THR A 200 9.01 3.42 -6.63
N LEU A 201 10.16 3.56 -7.29
CA LEU A 201 10.26 4.34 -8.52
C LEU A 201 9.70 3.50 -9.67
N ILE A 202 8.46 3.80 -10.06
CA ILE A 202 7.76 3.12 -11.16
C ILE A 202 6.74 4.08 -11.79
N ARG A 203 6.47 3.93 -13.10
CA ARG A 203 5.56 4.79 -13.86
C ARG A 203 4.19 5.01 -13.19
N LYS A 204 3.53 3.97 -12.71
CA LYS A 204 2.21 4.10 -12.07
C LYS A 204 2.21 4.95 -10.78
N LYS A 205 3.38 5.17 -10.17
CA LYS A 205 3.56 6.05 -9.01
C LYS A 205 3.86 7.51 -9.41
N GLY A 206 3.76 7.83 -10.71
CA GLY A 206 3.90 9.19 -11.22
C GLY A 206 5.34 9.67 -11.35
N ILE A 207 6.31 8.76 -11.40
CA ILE A 207 7.72 9.16 -11.40
C ILE A 207 8.07 10.01 -12.62
N LEU A 208 7.54 9.69 -13.80
CA LEU A 208 7.88 10.45 -15.01
C LEU A 208 7.22 11.83 -15.00
N GLU A 209 6.01 11.90 -14.47
CA GLU A 209 5.27 13.12 -14.19
C GLU A 209 6.05 13.99 -13.19
N LEU A 210 6.63 13.39 -12.14
CA LEU A 210 7.49 14.08 -11.18
C LEU A 210 8.71 14.73 -11.84
N ALA A 211 9.31 14.11 -12.87
CA ALA A 211 10.43 14.72 -13.60
C ALA A 211 9.98 16.01 -14.30
N HIS A 212 8.84 15.99 -14.97
CA HIS A 212 8.27 17.17 -15.61
C HIS A 212 7.86 18.25 -14.58
N ILE A 213 7.22 17.85 -13.49
CA ILE A 213 6.85 18.74 -12.37
C ILE A 213 8.11 19.42 -11.82
N PHE A 214 9.20 18.68 -11.65
CA PHE A 214 10.42 19.24 -11.09
C PHE A 214 11.12 20.22 -12.04
N ASN A 215 11.07 19.98 -13.36
CA ASN A 215 11.53 20.97 -14.34
C ASN A 215 10.76 22.31 -14.20
N GLU A 216 9.44 22.26 -14.06
CA GLU A 216 8.61 23.47 -13.85
C GLU A 216 8.91 24.16 -12.51
N LEU A 217 9.16 23.37 -11.46
CA LEU A 217 9.48 23.89 -10.13
C LEU A 217 10.82 24.64 -10.11
N ILE A 218 11.85 24.07 -10.73
CA ILE A 218 13.20 24.67 -10.75
C ILE A 218 13.22 26.02 -11.46
N GLN A 219 12.41 26.21 -12.50
CA GLN A 219 12.26 27.51 -13.16
C GLN A 219 11.65 28.59 -12.25
N LYS A 220 10.82 28.19 -11.27
CA LYS A 220 10.19 29.10 -10.30
C LYS A 220 11.04 29.30 -9.05
N ASN A 221 11.73 28.26 -8.61
CA ASN A 221 12.54 28.26 -7.39
C ASN A 221 13.80 27.40 -7.59
N SER A 222 14.88 28.06 -8.00
CA SER A 222 16.17 27.42 -8.30
C SER A 222 16.94 26.91 -7.07
N HIS A 223 16.46 27.24 -5.87
CA HIS A 223 17.06 26.81 -4.60
C HIS A 223 16.53 25.45 -4.12
N CYS A 224 15.45 24.93 -4.71
CA CYS A 224 14.89 23.66 -4.28
C CYS A 224 15.74 22.47 -4.72
N GLN A 225 15.61 21.38 -3.97
CA GLN A 225 16.23 20.09 -4.23
C GLN A 225 15.17 19.00 -4.15
N LEU A 226 15.26 18.00 -5.02
CA LEU A 226 14.41 16.82 -4.99
C LEU A 226 15.20 15.62 -4.49
N ILE A 227 14.73 15.01 -3.42
CA ILE A 227 15.25 13.75 -2.91
C ILE A 227 14.26 12.65 -3.27
N LEU A 228 14.75 11.60 -3.94
CA LEU A 228 14.00 10.41 -4.29
C LEU A 228 14.50 9.22 -3.46
N VAL A 229 13.58 8.53 -2.80
CA VAL A 229 13.89 7.36 -1.98
C VAL A 229 13.02 6.19 -2.37
N GLY A 230 13.63 5.03 -2.62
CA GLY A 230 12.91 3.79 -2.88
C GLY A 230 13.58 2.91 -3.92
N ASN A 231 13.01 1.73 -4.12
CA ASN A 231 13.51 0.75 -5.09
C ASN A 231 13.18 1.21 -6.51
N ASP A 232 14.16 1.22 -7.40
CA ASP A 232 13.91 1.40 -8.83
C ASP A 232 13.34 0.12 -9.46
N ALA A 233 12.19 0.25 -10.09
CA ALA A 233 11.55 -0.84 -10.82
C ALA A 233 11.71 -0.62 -12.32
N LYS A 234 11.67 -1.71 -13.08
CA LYS A 234 11.62 -1.61 -14.54
C LYS A 234 10.28 -1.02 -14.97
N ASP A 235 10.34 -0.05 -15.87
CA ASP A 235 9.17 0.48 -16.53
C ASP A 235 8.48 -0.62 -17.37
N ALA A 236 7.17 -0.76 -17.19
CA ALA A 236 6.42 -1.83 -17.84
C ALA A 236 6.39 -1.70 -19.37
N THR A 237 6.52 -0.48 -19.91
CA THR A 237 6.44 -0.21 -21.34
C THR A 237 7.78 -0.39 -22.04
N THR A 238 8.86 0.16 -21.46
CA THR A 238 10.20 0.19 -22.08
C THR A 238 11.13 -0.92 -21.57
N GLN A 239 10.80 -1.56 -20.44
CA GLN A 239 11.64 -2.54 -19.74
C GLN A 239 12.98 -1.98 -19.21
N ARG A 240 13.17 -0.65 -19.27
CA ARG A 240 14.31 0.08 -18.73
C ARG A 240 14.09 0.44 -17.27
N ALA A 241 15.17 0.82 -16.57
CA ALA A 241 15.10 1.41 -15.25
C ALA A 241 14.21 2.66 -15.27
N THR A 242 13.28 2.82 -14.32
CA THR A 242 12.42 4.02 -14.30
C THR A 242 13.25 5.26 -13.96
N TRP A 243 14.28 5.12 -13.12
CA TRP A 243 15.24 6.18 -12.83
C TRP A 243 15.98 6.68 -14.08
N GLU A 244 16.34 5.79 -15.01
CA GLU A 244 16.99 6.18 -16.27
C GLU A 244 16.07 7.08 -17.10
N LEU A 245 14.81 6.68 -17.27
CA LEU A 245 13.81 7.49 -17.98
C LEU A 245 13.53 8.83 -17.29
N PHE A 246 13.51 8.84 -15.96
CA PHE A 246 13.36 10.07 -15.17
C PHE A 246 14.47 11.06 -15.51
N GLN A 247 15.73 10.62 -15.55
CA GLN A 247 16.88 11.46 -15.85
C GLN A 247 16.91 11.99 -17.30
N GLU A 248 16.29 11.27 -18.24
CA GLU A 248 16.16 11.71 -19.65
C GLU A 248 15.16 12.86 -19.82
N ILE A 249 14.17 12.97 -18.92
CA ILE A 249 13.15 14.03 -18.95
C ILE A 249 13.66 15.33 -18.33
N LEU A 250 14.56 15.26 -17.36
CA LEU A 250 15.08 16.43 -16.65
C LEU A 250 15.91 17.35 -17.54
N PHE A 251 15.74 18.66 -17.34
CA PHE A 251 16.69 19.65 -17.84
C PHE A 251 18.02 19.58 -17.07
N ALA A 252 19.09 20.10 -17.67
CA ALA A 252 20.44 20.05 -17.09
C ALA A 252 20.48 20.66 -15.68
N GLU A 253 19.86 21.83 -15.49
CA GLU A 253 19.77 22.50 -14.19
C GLU A 253 19.00 21.70 -13.13
N ALA A 254 17.89 21.07 -13.52
CA ALA A 254 17.09 20.25 -12.61
C ALA A 254 17.86 18.99 -12.21
N LYS A 255 18.58 18.38 -13.15
CA LYS A 255 19.37 17.16 -12.91
C LYS A 255 20.43 17.35 -11.81
N GLU A 256 21.04 18.52 -11.71
CA GLU A 256 22.00 18.86 -10.65
C GLU A 256 21.36 19.00 -9.26
N LYS A 257 20.03 19.14 -9.20
CA LYS A 257 19.25 19.34 -7.97
C LYS A 257 18.47 18.10 -7.54
N VAL A 258 18.60 16.98 -8.26
CA VAL A 258 17.99 15.70 -7.87
C VAL A 258 19.01 14.77 -7.23
N THR A 259 18.65 14.21 -6.07
CA THR A 259 19.40 13.13 -5.43
C THR A 259 18.54 11.86 -5.35
N TYR A 260 19.02 10.76 -5.92
CA TYR A 260 18.40 9.44 -5.76
C TYR A 260 19.19 8.61 -4.74
N LEU A 261 18.56 8.25 -3.62
CA LEU A 261 19.21 7.54 -2.50
C LEU A 261 19.02 6.01 -2.54
N GLY A 262 18.23 5.48 -3.47
CA GLY A 262 17.89 4.06 -3.46
C GLY A 262 17.01 3.68 -2.27
N VAL A 263 17.09 2.41 -1.86
CA VAL A 263 16.39 1.91 -0.67
C VAL A 263 17.18 2.26 0.58
N VAL A 264 16.53 2.90 1.54
CA VAL A 264 17.09 3.19 2.87
C VAL A 264 16.33 2.41 3.94
N ASP A 265 16.93 2.25 5.11
CA ASP A 265 16.23 1.68 6.26
C ASP A 265 15.15 2.66 6.78
N TYR A 266 14.21 2.11 7.55
CA TYR A 266 13.03 2.86 7.98
C TYR A 266 13.36 4.02 8.94
N ASN A 267 14.42 3.93 9.74
CA ASN A 267 14.82 5.03 10.61
C ASN A 267 15.39 6.18 9.79
N ARG A 268 16.26 5.89 8.81
CA ARG A 268 16.75 6.92 7.88
C ARG A 268 15.62 7.53 7.06
N MET A 269 14.60 6.76 6.68
CA MET A 269 13.41 7.30 6.01
C MET A 269 12.71 8.36 6.87
N LYS A 270 12.48 8.08 8.16
CA LYS A 270 11.86 9.06 9.08
C LYS A 270 12.70 10.32 9.25
N GLU A 271 14.03 10.19 9.29
CA GLU A 271 14.93 11.36 9.30
C GLU A 271 14.77 12.20 8.04
N LEU A 272 14.77 11.57 6.86
CA LEU A 272 14.58 12.26 5.58
C LEU A 272 13.22 12.96 5.50
N ILE A 273 12.14 12.32 6.01
CA ILE A 273 10.82 12.95 6.10
C ILE A 273 10.89 14.18 7.01
N ASN A 274 11.53 14.09 8.18
CA ASN A 274 11.73 15.23 9.08
C ASN A 274 12.56 16.37 8.44
N GLU A 275 13.57 16.03 7.63
CA GLU A 275 14.40 16.99 6.89
C GLU A 275 13.62 17.71 5.77
N ALA A 276 12.57 17.09 5.20
CA ALA A 276 11.82 17.64 4.07
C ALA A 276 10.92 18.82 4.46
N ASN A 277 10.75 19.79 3.54
CA ASN A 277 9.74 20.84 3.63
C ASN A 277 8.39 20.38 3.09
N VAL A 278 8.40 19.63 1.99
CA VAL A 278 7.18 19.18 1.30
C VAL A 278 7.37 17.74 0.84
N CYS A 279 6.37 16.90 1.08
CA CYS A 279 6.31 15.56 0.50
C CYS A 279 5.39 15.54 -0.72
N VAL A 280 5.80 14.85 -1.79
CA VAL A 280 5.07 14.84 -3.06
C VAL A 280 4.76 13.42 -3.52
N PHE A 281 3.53 13.19 -3.97
CA PHE A 281 3.04 11.87 -4.37
C PHE A 281 2.17 11.95 -5.64
N PRO A 282 2.76 12.09 -6.84
CA PRO A 282 2.02 12.24 -8.10
C PRO A 282 1.46 10.91 -8.65
N SER A 283 1.04 9.99 -7.77
CA SER A 283 0.67 8.63 -8.18
C SER A 283 -0.55 8.57 -9.10
N LEU A 284 -0.46 7.77 -10.17
CA LEU A 284 -1.52 7.56 -11.15
C LEU A 284 -2.43 6.37 -10.80
N ALA A 285 -1.91 5.39 -10.05
CA ALA A 285 -2.69 4.24 -9.62
C ALA A 285 -2.21 3.70 -8.27
N GLU A 286 -3.13 3.69 -7.30
CA GLU A 286 -2.98 3.09 -5.98
C GLU A 286 -4.28 2.42 -5.55
N SER A 287 -4.17 1.49 -4.61
CA SER A 287 -5.33 1.05 -3.82
C SER A 287 -5.46 1.86 -2.54
N PHE A 288 -4.33 2.21 -1.92
CA PHE A 288 -4.27 3.06 -0.73
C PHE A 288 -2.88 3.67 -0.54
N GLY A 289 -2.79 4.98 -0.33
CA GLY A 289 -1.54 5.75 -0.28
C GLY A 289 -0.84 5.74 1.09
N MET A 290 -0.24 4.61 1.48
CA MET A 290 0.43 4.50 2.80
C MET A 290 1.50 5.58 3.04
N VAL A 291 2.32 5.89 2.04
CA VAL A 291 3.38 6.90 2.14
C VAL A 291 2.84 8.30 2.42
N THR A 292 1.63 8.60 1.94
CA THR A 292 0.94 9.85 2.24
C THR A 292 0.63 9.93 3.72
N ILE A 293 0.06 8.86 4.30
CA ILE A 293 -0.29 8.79 5.73
C ILE A 293 0.97 8.89 6.60
N GLU A 294 2.07 8.25 6.20
CA GLU A 294 3.36 8.36 6.89
C GLU A 294 3.86 9.81 6.91
N ALA A 295 3.78 10.53 5.79
CA ALA A 295 4.14 11.95 5.72
C ALA A 295 3.20 12.83 6.56
N MET A 296 1.89 12.56 6.54
CA MET A 296 0.90 13.27 7.36
C MET A 296 1.20 13.08 8.85
N ALA A 297 1.45 11.84 9.29
CA ALA A 297 1.77 11.54 10.68
C ALA A 297 3.07 12.21 11.16
N MET A 298 4.03 12.41 10.24
CA MET A 298 5.26 13.17 10.44
C MET A 298 5.07 14.69 10.31
N GLN A 299 3.82 15.18 10.28
CA GLN A 299 3.48 16.59 10.20
C GLN A 299 4.15 17.28 9.02
N LYS A 300 4.02 16.70 7.81
CA LYS A 300 4.57 17.30 6.60
C LYS A 300 3.48 17.87 5.70
N PRO A 301 3.70 19.06 5.10
CA PRO A 301 2.91 19.54 3.98
C PRO A 301 3.01 18.57 2.82
N ILE A 302 1.89 18.33 2.12
CA ILE A 302 1.80 17.34 1.06
C ILE A 302 1.17 17.94 -0.19
N VAL A 303 1.75 17.60 -1.36
CA VAL A 303 1.06 17.71 -2.65
C VAL A 303 0.88 16.29 -3.21
N ASN A 304 -0.36 15.87 -3.38
CA ASN A 304 -0.74 14.53 -3.81
C ASN A 304 -1.55 14.60 -5.11
N THR A 305 -1.73 13.45 -5.75
CA THR A 305 -2.63 13.31 -6.89
C THR A 305 -4.09 13.59 -6.52
N ASN A 306 -4.90 14.13 -7.43
CA ASN A 306 -6.35 14.30 -7.23
C ASN A 306 -7.18 13.04 -7.60
N TYR A 307 -6.54 11.89 -7.78
CA TYR A 307 -7.24 10.67 -8.16
C TYR A 307 -8.11 10.16 -7.00
N PRO A 308 -9.23 9.45 -7.27
CA PRO A 308 -10.26 9.20 -6.26
C PRO A 308 -9.80 8.53 -4.96
N TRP A 309 -8.77 7.68 -4.99
CA TRP A 309 -8.23 7.05 -3.78
C TRP A 309 -7.51 8.03 -2.84
N ALA A 310 -6.99 9.15 -3.38
CA ALA A 310 -6.22 10.12 -2.61
C ALA A 310 -7.13 11.08 -1.84
N THR A 311 -8.34 11.35 -2.37
CA THR A 311 -9.36 12.21 -1.74
C THR A 311 -9.91 11.60 -0.46
N GLU A 312 -9.70 10.30 -0.22
CA GLU A 312 -10.05 9.64 1.05
C GLU A 312 -9.01 9.83 2.14
N ILE A 313 -7.79 10.25 1.76
CA ILE A 313 -6.65 10.41 2.67
C ILE A 313 -6.37 11.89 2.93
N VAL A 314 -6.43 12.72 1.89
CA VAL A 314 -6.11 14.15 1.93
C VAL A 314 -7.35 14.95 1.60
N ASP A 315 -7.67 15.89 2.49
CA ASP A 315 -8.70 16.91 2.32
C ASP A 315 -8.07 18.12 1.61
N ASP A 316 -8.44 18.35 0.34
CA ASP A 316 -7.79 19.35 -0.54
C ASP A 316 -7.90 20.78 -0.01
N GLY A 317 -6.77 21.49 0.02
CA GLY A 317 -6.63 22.84 0.56
C GLY A 317 -6.57 22.89 2.10
N GLU A 318 -6.87 21.80 2.80
CA GLU A 318 -6.88 21.77 4.27
C GLU A 318 -5.74 20.96 4.87
N THR A 319 -5.52 19.73 4.40
CA THR A 319 -4.47 18.82 4.89
C THR A 319 -3.38 18.54 3.85
N GLY A 320 -3.55 19.08 2.64
CA GLY A 320 -2.64 18.94 1.51
C GLY A 320 -3.24 19.60 0.28
N PHE A 321 -2.51 19.57 -0.83
CA PHE A 321 -3.07 19.92 -2.13
C PHE A 321 -3.25 18.67 -2.99
N LEU A 322 -4.38 18.59 -3.68
CA LEU A 322 -4.71 17.54 -4.64
C LEU A 322 -4.65 18.10 -6.07
N VAL A 323 -3.75 17.59 -6.89
CA VAL A 323 -3.55 18.08 -8.26
C VAL A 323 -3.44 16.90 -9.22
N ASP A 324 -3.96 17.04 -10.45
CA ASP A 324 -3.71 16.03 -11.48
C ASP A 324 -2.20 15.96 -11.76
N PRO A 325 -1.54 14.79 -11.61
CA PRO A 325 -0.13 14.64 -11.91
C PRO A 325 0.27 15.09 -13.32
N LYS A 326 -0.66 15.10 -14.28
CA LYS A 326 -0.42 15.55 -15.67
C LYS A 326 -0.46 17.07 -15.81
N SER A 327 -1.02 17.79 -14.85
CA SER A 327 -1.00 19.26 -14.76
C SER A 327 0.31 19.73 -14.13
N HIS A 328 1.44 19.43 -14.78
CA HIS A 328 2.78 19.60 -14.18
C HIS A 328 3.03 21.00 -13.59
N LYS A 329 2.61 22.04 -14.31
CA LYS A 329 2.76 23.44 -13.90
C LYS A 329 1.98 23.76 -12.63
N GLU A 330 0.73 23.30 -12.54
CA GLU A 330 -0.12 23.50 -11.37
C GLU A 330 0.43 22.74 -10.16
N PHE A 331 0.88 21.50 -10.37
CA PHE A 331 1.48 20.69 -9.32
C PHE A 331 2.74 21.37 -8.77
N ALA A 332 3.60 21.88 -9.66
CA ALA A 332 4.78 22.67 -9.29
C ALA A 332 4.42 23.96 -8.56
N GLU A 333 3.33 24.63 -8.94
CA GLU A 333 2.83 25.83 -8.25
C GLU A 333 2.39 25.53 -6.82
N LYS A 334 1.72 24.41 -6.57
CA LYS A 334 1.35 23.98 -5.21
C LYS A 334 2.56 23.61 -4.37
N ILE A 335 3.56 22.94 -4.96
CA ILE A 335 4.82 22.67 -4.26
C ILE A 335 5.50 23.99 -3.88
N ASN A 336 5.65 24.91 -4.85
CA ASN A 336 6.28 26.19 -4.61
C ASN A 336 5.56 27.01 -3.54
N LEU A 337 4.22 27.04 -3.56
CA LEU A 337 3.41 27.71 -2.54
C LEU A 337 3.75 27.20 -1.14
N LEU A 338 3.81 25.89 -0.93
CA LEU A 338 4.17 25.29 0.36
C LEU A 338 5.65 25.49 0.74
N LEU A 339 6.53 25.73 -0.23
CA LEU A 339 7.93 26.08 0.03
C LEU A 339 8.10 27.56 0.42
N THR A 340 7.26 28.45 -0.08
CA THR A 340 7.40 29.92 0.13
C THR A 340 6.49 30.49 1.19
N ASP A 341 5.31 29.88 1.42
CA ASP A 341 4.35 30.29 2.45
C ASP A 341 4.46 29.35 3.65
N VAL A 342 5.35 29.70 4.57
CA VAL A 342 5.70 28.88 5.74
C VAL A 342 4.53 28.75 6.72
N GLU A 343 3.70 29.80 6.85
CA GLU A 343 2.54 29.79 7.74
C GLU A 343 1.48 28.81 7.22
N LEU A 344 1.10 28.92 5.94
CA LEU A 344 0.17 28.00 5.28
C LEU A 344 0.66 26.55 5.37
N ALA A 345 1.93 26.32 5.04
CA ALA A 345 2.53 24.99 5.09
C ALA A 345 2.47 24.39 6.51
N SER A 346 2.81 25.17 7.52
CA SER A 346 2.76 24.75 8.94
C SER A 346 1.32 24.43 9.39
N GLU A 347 0.35 25.28 9.05
CA GLU A 347 -1.06 25.04 9.39
C GLU A 347 -1.61 23.78 8.73
N MET A 348 -1.37 23.63 7.42
CA MET A 348 -1.79 22.46 6.66
C MET A 348 -1.16 21.17 7.19
N ALA A 349 0.13 21.19 7.51
CA ALA A 349 0.84 20.04 8.06
C ALA A 349 0.32 19.60 9.43
N LYS A 350 -0.08 20.54 10.29
CA LYS A 350 -0.70 20.24 11.60
C LYS A 350 -2.05 19.55 11.42
N LYS A 351 -2.92 20.10 10.56
CA LYS A 351 -4.22 19.48 10.23
C LYS A 351 -4.03 18.09 9.61
N ALA A 352 -3.07 17.94 8.72
CA ALA A 352 -2.73 16.66 8.10
C ALA A 352 -2.37 15.61 9.16
N ARG A 353 -1.55 16.00 10.15
CA ARG A 353 -1.22 15.12 11.26
C ARG A 353 -2.46 14.75 12.07
N GLU A 354 -3.25 15.73 12.49
CA GLU A 354 -4.49 15.48 13.26
C GLU A 354 -5.39 14.45 12.56
N VAL A 355 -5.64 14.63 11.27
CA VAL A 355 -6.41 13.68 10.45
C VAL A 355 -5.76 12.30 10.41
N ALA A 356 -4.44 12.22 10.25
CA ALA A 356 -3.74 10.94 10.25
C ALA A 356 -3.85 10.22 11.61
N LEU A 357 -3.78 10.98 12.71
CA LEU A 357 -3.92 10.44 14.06
C LEU A 357 -5.32 9.89 14.32
N GLU A 358 -6.34 10.60 13.84
CA GLU A 358 -7.75 10.24 14.02
C GLU A 358 -8.16 9.04 13.14
N ARG A 359 -7.86 9.12 11.84
CA ARG A 359 -8.41 8.20 10.83
C ARG A 359 -7.58 6.93 10.64
N PHE A 360 -6.26 6.97 10.90
CA PHE A 360 -5.34 5.91 10.48
C PHE A 360 -4.51 5.29 11.62
N ASP A 361 -4.89 5.51 12.89
CA ASP A 361 -4.32 4.77 14.02
C ASP A 361 -4.61 3.28 13.88
N ILE A 362 -3.55 2.47 13.76
CA ILE A 362 -3.67 1.02 13.65
C ILE A 362 -4.41 0.39 14.84
N ALA A 363 -4.37 0.99 16.03
CA ALA A 363 -5.09 0.46 17.20
C ALA A 363 -6.62 0.53 17.01
N ASN A 364 -7.12 1.60 16.39
CA ASN A 364 -8.53 1.78 16.07
C ASN A 364 -8.95 0.88 14.90
N ILE A 365 -8.11 0.82 13.86
CA ILE A 365 -8.32 -0.07 12.71
C ILE A 365 -8.37 -1.54 13.15
N ALA A 366 -7.50 -1.97 14.07
CA ALA A 366 -7.53 -3.33 14.60
C ALA A 366 -8.86 -3.64 15.32
N ASN A 367 -9.40 -2.70 16.09
CA ASN A 367 -10.70 -2.88 16.75
C ASN A 367 -11.83 -3.06 15.74
N GLN A 368 -11.86 -2.27 14.66
CA GLN A 368 -12.87 -2.42 13.59
C GLN A 368 -12.78 -3.81 12.93
N ASN A 369 -11.57 -4.30 12.67
CA ASN A 369 -11.37 -5.65 12.12
C ASN A 369 -11.84 -6.75 13.09
N ILE A 370 -11.54 -6.60 14.39
CA ILE A 370 -11.98 -7.53 15.43
C ILE A 370 -13.50 -7.64 15.46
N GLN A 371 -14.23 -6.52 15.34
CA GLN A 371 -15.69 -6.51 15.30
C GLN A 371 -16.23 -7.32 14.10
N VAL A 372 -15.63 -7.15 12.92
CA VAL A 372 -15.99 -7.94 11.74
C VAL A 372 -15.76 -9.43 12.00
N TYR A 373 -14.58 -9.81 12.52
CA TYR A 373 -14.29 -11.22 12.81
C TYR A 373 -15.24 -11.83 13.85
N GLN A 374 -15.55 -11.10 14.91
CA GLN A 374 -16.49 -11.53 15.95
C GLN A 374 -17.89 -11.78 15.37
N SER A 375 -18.37 -10.88 14.51
CA SER A 375 -19.68 -11.00 13.86
C SER A 375 -19.84 -12.25 12.99
N LEU A 376 -18.72 -12.89 12.59
CA LEU A 376 -18.71 -14.13 11.81
C LEU A 376 -18.69 -15.39 12.69
N ILE A 377 -18.17 -15.29 13.91
CA ILE A 377 -18.08 -16.42 14.84
C ILE A 377 -19.39 -16.59 15.63
N GLU A 378 -20.12 -15.49 15.84
CA GLU A 378 -21.40 -15.47 16.57
C GLU A 378 -22.61 -15.92 15.71
N LYS A 379 -22.41 -16.12 14.41
CA LYS A 379 -23.42 -16.66 13.47
C LYS A 379 -23.37 -18.18 13.46
#